data_AF-A0AAP9WFE4-F1
#
_entry.id   AF-A0AAP9WFE4-F1
#
_cell.length_a   1.000
_cell.length_b   1.000
_cell.length_c   1.000
_cell.angle_alpha   90.00
_cell.angle_beta   90.00
_cell.angle_gamma   90.00
#
_symmetry.space_group_name_H-M   'P 1'
#
loop_
_entity.id
_entity.type
_entity.pdbx_description
1 polymer ?
#
loop_
_entity_poly.entity_id
_entity_poly.type
_entity_poly.pdbx_seq_one_letter_code
_entity_poly.pdbx_strand_id
1 'polypeptide(L)'
;MEKFERLQKACNTLKINRKGLADILRIHPSNASRLLGGETEFTWTYAELFQLKTNVSANWIMEGKGDFWSEESGNDKEKLIVRTILKIPGLSEIMEKFVKLHQEDQNAIIEIINRFYYLSMSKFKK
;
A
#
# COMPACT_ATOMS: atom_id res chain seq x y z
N MET A 1 8.99 -20.78 3.96
CA MET A 1 9.46 -19.40 4.20
C MET A 1 8.26 -18.59 4.65
N GLU A 2 8.36 -17.85 5.74
CA GLU A 2 7.30 -16.99 6.27
C GLU A 2 7.30 -15.60 5.60
N LYS A 3 6.26 -14.78 5.84
CA LYS A 3 6.13 -13.43 5.26
C LYS A 3 7.33 -12.55 5.61
N PHE A 4 7.74 -12.56 6.88
CA PHE A 4 8.86 -11.73 7.35
C PHE A 4 10.20 -12.17 6.73
N GLU A 5 10.43 -13.47 6.57
CA GLU A 5 11.63 -14.01 5.92
C GLU A 5 11.69 -13.60 4.44
N ARG A 6 10.55 -13.60 3.74
CA ARG A 6 10.47 -13.10 2.36
C ARG A 6 10.74 -11.59 2.27
N LEU A 7 10.20 -10.81 3.21
CA LEU A 7 10.51 -9.38 3.30
C LEU A 7 12.00 -9.12 3.58
N GLN A 8 12.60 -9.87 4.51
CA GLN A 8 14.04 -9.80 4.77
C GLN A 8 14.84 -10.13 3.51
N LYS A 9 14.49 -11.21 2.81
CA LYS A 9 15.14 -11.59 1.55
C LYS A 9 15.04 -10.47 0.52
N ALA A 10 13.87 -9.86 0.35
CA ALA A 10 13.67 -8.75 -0.56
C ALA A 10 14.53 -7.53 -0.19
N CYS A 11 14.56 -7.16 1.09
CA CYS A 11 15.37 -6.05 1.57
C CYS A 11 16.87 -6.31 1.37
N ASN A 12 17.34 -7.52 1.66
CA ASN A 12 18.73 -7.93 1.48
C ASN A 12 19.16 -7.89 0.00
N THR A 13 18.34 -8.43 -0.90
CA THR A 13 18.58 -8.38 -2.36
C THR A 13 18.73 -6.94 -2.85
N LEU A 14 17.90 -6.03 -2.34
CA LEU A 14 17.90 -4.61 -2.73
C LEU A 14 18.85 -3.73 -1.91
N LYS A 15 19.59 -4.32 -0.96
CA LYS A 15 20.43 -3.58 0.01
C LYS A 15 19.66 -2.49 0.78
N ILE A 16 18.37 -2.72 1.04
CA ILE A 16 17.52 -1.84 1.84
C ILE A 16 17.74 -2.17 3.31
N ASN A 17 18.24 -1.20 4.07
CA ASN A 17 18.36 -1.31 5.51
C ASN A 17 17.04 -0.91 6.22
N ARG A 18 16.99 -1.07 7.54
CA ARG A 18 15.83 -0.69 8.38
C ARG A 18 15.32 0.73 8.10
N LYS A 19 16.22 1.70 7.94
CA LYS A 19 15.86 3.10 7.68
C LYS A 19 15.21 3.23 6.30
N GLY A 20 15.79 2.62 5.28
CA GLY A 20 15.20 2.61 3.94
C GLY A 20 13.83 1.92 3.90
N LEU A 21 13.65 0.82 4.63
CA LEU A 21 12.35 0.16 4.76
C LEU A 21 11.32 1.07 5.45
N ALA A 22 11.72 1.74 6.53
CA ALA A 22 10.88 2.70 7.23
C ALA A 22 10.45 3.87 6.32
N ASP A 23 11.38 4.38 5.52
CA ASP A 23 11.12 5.46 4.55
C ASP A 23 10.17 5.01 3.43
N ILE A 24 10.38 3.79 2.89
CA ILE A 24 9.51 3.20 1.86
C ILE A 24 8.08 3.03 2.38
N LEU A 25 7.94 2.47 3.57
CA LEU A 25 6.64 2.14 4.17
C LEU A 25 6.00 3.33 4.91
N ARG A 26 6.73 4.44 5.07
CA ARG A 26 6.32 5.63 5.82
C ARG A 26 5.91 5.32 7.27
N ILE A 27 6.73 4.52 7.93
CA ILE A 27 6.54 4.11 9.33
C ILE A 27 7.73 4.52 10.18
N HIS A 28 7.58 4.46 11.50
CA HIS A 28 8.70 4.66 12.42
C HIS A 28 9.73 3.52 12.27
N PRO A 29 11.05 3.79 12.36
CA PRO A 29 12.10 2.77 12.23
C PRO A 29 11.98 1.59 13.20
N SER A 30 11.39 1.79 14.39
CA SER A 30 11.10 0.69 15.32
C SER A 30 10.13 -0.32 14.71
N ASN A 31 9.08 0.14 14.02
CA ASN A 31 8.10 -0.73 13.39
C ASN A 31 8.73 -1.49 12.21
N ALA A 32 9.61 -0.84 11.44
CA ALA A 32 10.38 -1.52 10.40
C ALA A 32 11.27 -2.65 10.97
N SER A 33 11.90 -2.42 12.12
CA SER A 33 12.64 -3.47 12.84
C SER A 33 11.74 -4.64 13.23
N ARG A 34 10.55 -4.36 13.80
CA ARG A 34 9.60 -5.39 14.23
C ARG A 34 9.04 -6.20 13.06
N LEU A 35 8.79 -5.56 11.92
CA LEU A 35 8.39 -6.22 10.68
C LEU A 35 9.49 -7.17 10.17
N LEU A 36 10.74 -6.71 10.14
CA LEU A 36 11.87 -7.54 9.75
C LEU A 36 12.09 -8.68 10.76
N GLY A 37 11.85 -8.48 12.04
CA GLY A 37 11.96 -9.52 13.08
C GLY A 37 10.78 -10.49 13.16
N GLY A 38 9.71 -10.29 12.38
CA GLY A 38 8.49 -11.09 12.48
C GLY A 38 7.65 -10.82 13.74
N GLU A 39 8.00 -9.81 14.54
CA GLU A 39 7.26 -9.41 15.75
C GLU A 39 5.96 -8.67 15.45
N THR A 40 5.76 -8.26 14.20
CA THR A 40 4.56 -7.59 13.72
C THR A 40 4.26 -8.04 12.31
N GLU A 41 2.97 -8.15 11.98
CA GLU A 41 2.55 -8.63 10.68
C GLU A 41 2.85 -7.61 9.57
N PHE A 42 3.43 -8.11 8.47
CA PHE A 42 3.54 -7.36 7.23
C PHE A 42 2.21 -7.44 6.46
N THR A 43 1.54 -6.30 6.29
CA THR A 43 0.20 -6.22 5.70
C THR A 43 0.25 -6.09 4.18
N TRP A 44 -0.89 -6.34 3.51
CA TRP A 44 -1.03 -6.14 2.07
C TRP A 44 -0.73 -4.70 1.65
N THR A 45 -1.20 -3.71 2.41
CA THR A 45 -0.91 -2.29 2.16
C THR A 45 0.59 -2.01 2.13
N TYR A 46 1.35 -2.59 3.07
CA TYR A 46 2.81 -2.47 3.06
C TYR A 46 3.45 -3.19 1.89
N ALA A 47 2.95 -4.37 1.51
CA ALA A 47 3.45 -5.12 0.36
C ALA A 47 3.25 -4.36 -0.96
N GLU A 48 2.07 -3.76 -1.17
CA GLU A 48 1.79 -2.94 -2.34
C GLU A 48 2.66 -1.68 -2.39
N LEU A 49 2.81 -0.99 -1.25
CA LEU A 49 3.67 0.19 -1.16
C LEU A 49 5.14 -0.16 -1.39
N PHE A 50 5.60 -1.32 -0.89
CA PHE A 50 6.94 -1.82 -1.13
C PHE A 50 7.13 -2.15 -2.61
N GLN A 51 6.24 -2.93 -3.22
CA GLN A 51 6.25 -3.24 -4.66
C GLN A 51 6.32 -1.97 -5.50
N LEU A 52 5.49 -0.98 -5.18
CA LEU A 52 5.43 0.29 -5.88
C LEU A 52 6.76 1.05 -5.82
N LYS A 53 7.60 0.84 -4.82
CA LYS A 53 8.87 1.54 -4.63
C LYS A 53 10.08 0.75 -5.09
N THR A 54 9.99 -0.57 -5.14
CA THR A 54 11.15 -1.45 -5.34
C THR A 54 10.99 -2.42 -6.52
N ASN A 55 9.79 -2.49 -7.10
CA ASN A 55 9.38 -3.46 -8.10
C ASN A 55 9.40 -4.94 -7.63
N VAL A 56 9.47 -5.21 -6.33
CA VAL A 56 9.33 -6.57 -5.78
C VAL A 56 7.87 -6.94 -5.65
N SER A 57 7.48 -8.11 -6.15
CA SER A 57 6.09 -8.59 -6.14
C SER A 57 5.51 -8.68 -4.72
N ALA A 58 4.40 -8.00 -4.49
CA ALA A 58 3.59 -8.06 -3.28
C ALA A 58 3.02 -9.47 -3.09
N ASN A 59 2.55 -10.12 -4.16
CA ASN A 59 2.07 -11.50 -4.13
C ASN A 59 3.18 -12.47 -3.69
N TRP A 60 4.40 -12.23 -4.18
CA TRP A 60 5.55 -13.02 -3.76
C TRP A 60 5.85 -12.81 -2.28
N ILE A 61 5.90 -11.56 -1.80
CA ILE A 61 6.16 -11.28 -0.37
C ILE A 61 5.04 -11.86 0.52
N MET A 62 3.78 -11.67 0.15
CA MET A 62 2.64 -12.02 1.00
C MET A 62 2.34 -13.51 0.99
N GLU A 63 2.33 -14.14 -0.19
CA GLU A 63 1.90 -15.52 -0.36
C GLU A 63 3.02 -16.50 -0.72
N GLY A 64 4.20 -16.00 -1.10
CA GLY A 64 5.28 -16.86 -1.61
C GLY A 64 5.00 -17.45 -2.99
N LYS A 65 4.07 -16.84 -3.75
CA LYS A 65 3.66 -17.28 -5.09
C LYS A 65 4.10 -16.29 -6.16
N GLY A 66 4.25 -16.78 -7.38
CA GLY A 66 4.66 -15.98 -8.54
C GLY A 66 6.14 -15.61 -8.51
N ASP A 67 6.53 -14.66 -9.37
CA ASP A 67 7.91 -14.21 -9.51
C ASP A 67 8.31 -13.17 -8.46
N PHE A 68 9.61 -13.15 -8.15
CA PHE A 68 10.18 -12.20 -7.19
C PHE A 68 10.04 -10.75 -7.65
N TRP A 69 10.31 -10.51 -8.94
CA TRP A 69 10.09 -9.21 -9.56
C TRP A 69 8.66 -9.13 -10.03
N SER A 70 8.01 -7.99 -9.79
CA SER A 70 6.77 -7.68 -10.48
C SER A 70 7.12 -7.45 -11.94
N GLU A 71 6.62 -8.31 -12.84
CA GLU A 71 6.51 -7.91 -14.25
C GLU A 71 5.65 -6.65 -14.29
N GLU A 72 6.12 -5.61 -14.97
CA GLU A 72 5.44 -4.32 -15.00
C GLU A 72 4.17 -4.40 -15.87
N SER A 73 3.09 -4.94 -15.31
CA SER A 73 1.77 -4.95 -15.92
C SER A 73 0.87 -3.87 -15.30
N GLY A 74 1.37 -2.64 -15.20
CA GLY A 74 0.59 -1.50 -14.69
C GLY A 74 1.00 -0.20 -15.35
N ASN A 75 0.02 0.49 -15.96
CA ASN A 75 0.18 1.79 -16.57
C ASN A 75 0.83 2.76 -15.57
N ASP A 76 1.97 3.38 -15.94
CA ASP A 76 2.68 4.35 -15.09
C ASP A 76 1.77 5.45 -14.52
N LYS A 77 0.68 5.75 -15.24
CA LYS A 77 -0.36 6.68 -14.81
C LYS A 77 -1.13 6.20 -13.58
N GLU A 78 -1.50 4.93 -13.50
CA GLU A 78 -2.19 4.36 -12.33
C GLU A 78 -1.28 4.33 -11.12
N LYS A 79 -0.01 3.92 -11.30
CA LYS A 79 1.02 3.97 -10.25
C LYS A 79 1.21 5.40 -9.73
N LEU A 80 1.23 6.39 -10.62
CA LEU A 80 1.35 7.80 -10.24
C LEU A 80 0.11 8.31 -9.48
N ILE A 81 -1.09 7.91 -9.90
CA ILE A 81 -2.35 8.27 -9.23
C ILE A 81 -2.37 7.69 -7.82
N VAL A 82 -2.07 6.40 -7.64
CA VAL A 82 -2.00 5.75 -6.32
C VAL A 82 -0.95 6.41 -5.43
N ARG A 83 0.26 6.68 -5.95
CA ARG A 83 1.31 7.42 -5.21
C ARG A 83 0.85 8.80 -4.77
N THR A 84 0.04 9.48 -5.58
CA THR A 84 -0.46 10.82 -5.28
C THR A 84 -1.55 10.77 -4.21
N ILE A 85 -2.48 9.82 -4.32
CA ILE A 85 -3.53 9.58 -3.34
C ILE A 85 -2.92 9.22 -1.97
N LEU A 86 -1.98 8.28 -1.92
CA LEU A 86 -1.32 7.86 -0.67
C LEU A 86 -0.42 8.94 -0.03
N LYS A 87 -0.18 10.09 -0.68
CA LYS A 87 0.47 11.25 -0.03
C LYS A 87 -0.47 12.04 0.89
N ILE A 88 -1.79 11.85 0.76
CA ILE A 88 -2.77 12.54 1.62
C ILE A 88 -2.64 11.99 3.05
N PRO A 89 -2.27 12.82 4.04
CA PRO A 89 -2.12 12.36 5.41
C PRO A 89 -3.39 11.71 5.95
N GLY A 90 -3.26 10.57 6.64
CA GLY A 90 -4.38 9.81 7.21
C GLY A 90 -5.17 8.97 6.20
N LEU A 91 -5.02 9.17 4.89
CA LEU A 91 -5.81 8.46 3.90
C LEU A 91 -5.50 6.96 3.86
N SER A 92 -4.24 6.57 4.08
CA SER A 92 -3.85 5.14 4.14
C SER A 92 -4.57 4.39 5.26
N GLU A 93 -4.74 5.01 6.43
CA GLU A 93 -5.44 4.41 7.56
C GLU A 93 -6.95 4.30 7.28
N ILE A 94 -7.52 5.33 6.65
CA ILE A 94 -8.93 5.34 6.25
C ILE A 94 -9.20 4.27 5.19
N MET A 95 -8.31 4.12 4.19
CA MET A 95 -8.41 3.08 3.17
C MET A 95 -8.36 1.68 3.79
N GLU A 96 -7.48 1.46 4.77
CA GLU A 96 -7.41 0.18 5.48
C GLU A 96 -8.71 -0.15 6.24
N LYS A 97 -9.36 0.85 6.84
CA LYS A 97 -10.68 0.67 7.47
C LYS A 97 -11.76 0.42 6.42
N PHE A 98 -11.71 1.13 5.30
CA PHE A 98 -12.68 1.02 4.21
C PHE A 98 -12.70 -0.38 3.59
N VAL A 99 -11.53 -0.95 3.27
CA VAL A 99 -11.45 -2.31 2.68
C VAL A 99 -11.90 -3.42 3.61
N LYS A 100 -12.00 -3.16 4.92
CA LYS A 100 -12.51 -4.11 5.92
C LYS A 100 -14.04 -4.11 6.03
N LEU A 101 -14.73 -3.16 5.40
CA LEU A 101 -16.19 -3.09 5.39
C LEU A 101 -16.79 -4.13 4.45
N HIS A 102 -18.07 -4.47 4.67
CA HIS A 102 -18.84 -5.28 3.72
C HIS A 102 -19.04 -4.52 2.40
N GLN A 103 -19.19 -5.26 1.29
CA GLN A 103 -19.29 -4.67 -0.05
C GLN A 103 -20.46 -3.68 -0.17
N GLU A 104 -21.58 -3.95 0.49
CA GLU A 104 -22.75 -3.05 0.52
C GLU A 104 -22.41 -1.69 1.18
N ASP A 105 -21.71 -1.72 2.32
CA ASP A 105 -21.26 -0.51 3.02
C ASP A 105 -20.22 0.27 2.20
N GLN A 106 -19.31 -0.45 1.53
CA GLN A 106 -18.34 0.17 0.63
C GLN A 106 -19.04 0.93 -0.51
N ASN A 107 -20.06 0.32 -1.11
CA ASN A 107 -20.84 0.93 -2.19
C ASN A 107 -21.58 2.18 -1.69
N ALA A 108 -22.22 2.12 -0.51
CA ALA A 108 -22.92 3.25 0.07
C ALA A 108 -21.99 4.46 0.33
N ILE A 109 -20.78 4.21 0.82
CA ILE A 109 -19.76 5.25 1.01
C ILE A 109 -19.33 5.86 -0.33
N ILE A 110 -19.13 5.04 -1.37
CA ILE A 110 -18.79 5.53 -2.72
C ILE A 110 -19.90 6.43 -3.27
N GLU A 111 -21.16 6.07 -3.07
CA GLU A 111 -22.30 6.91 -3.46
C GLU A 111 -22.32 8.26 -2.72
N ILE A 112 -22.02 8.26 -1.42
CA ILE A 112 -21.90 9.49 -0.62
C ILE A 112 -20.78 10.39 -1.15
N ILE A 113 -19.60 9.82 -1.44
CA ILE A 113 -18.47 10.55 -2.03
C ILE A 113 -18.87 11.17 -3.37
N ASN A 114 -19.51 10.40 -4.23
CA ASN A 114 -19.99 10.88 -5.53
C ASN A 114 -21.00 12.02 -5.36
N ARG A 115 -21.92 11.91 -4.39
CA ARG A 115 -22.89 12.98 -4.09
C ARG A 115 -22.20 14.27 -3.66
N PHE A 116 -21.18 14.20 -2.79
CA PHE A 116 -20.41 15.38 -2.41
C PHE A 116 -19.64 15.98 -3.59
N TYR A 117 -19.08 15.15 -4.46
CA TYR A 117 -18.43 15.60 -5.69
C TYR A 117 -19.41 16.35 -6.61
N TYR A 118 -20.60 15.79 -6.85
CA TYR A 118 -21.62 16.49 -7.65
C TYR A 118 -22.07 17.82 -7.03
N LEU A 119 -22.21 17.86 -5.70
CA LEU A 119 -22.57 19.08 -4.98
C LEU A 119 -21.45 20.13 -4.97
N SER A 120 -20.18 19.73 -5.00
CA SER A 120 -19.08 20.69 -5.12
C SER A 120 -19.02 21.25 -6.54
N MET A 121 -19.19 20.41 -7.56
CA MET A 121 -19.22 20.83 -8.97
C MET A 121 -20.37 21.78 -9.29
N SER A 122 -21.54 21.62 -8.64
CA SER A 122 -22.68 22.51 -8.85
C SER A 122 -22.47 23.91 -8.25
N LYS A 123 -21.61 24.04 -7.21
CA LYS A 123 -21.24 25.35 -6.63
C LYS A 123 -20.28 26.17 -7.51
N PHE A 124 -19.59 25.55 -8.47
CA PHE A 124 -18.68 26.24 -9.40
C PHE A 124 -19.36 26.73 -10.70
N LYS A 125 -20.68 26.54 -10.85
CA LYS A 125 -21.48 27.02 -12.01
C LYS A 125 -22.20 28.36 -11.76
N LYS A 126 -21.70 29.22 -10.87
CA LYS A 126 -22.19 30.60 -10.71
C LYS A 126 -21.10 31.60 -11.01
#